data_AF-A0A929I2T0-F1
#
_entry.id   AF-A0A929I2T0-F1
#
_cell.length_a   1.000
_cell.length_b   1.000
_cell.length_c   1.000
_cell.angle_alpha   90.00
_cell.angle_beta   90.00
_cell.angle_gamma   90.00
#
_symmetry.space_group_name_H-M   'P 1'
#
loop_
_entity.id
_entity.type
_entity.pdbx_description
1 polymer ?
#
loop_
_entity_poly.entity_id
_entity_poly.type
_entity_poly.pdbx_seq_one_letter_code
_entity_poly.pdbx_strand_id
1 'polypeptide(L)'
;CFDVDHLQETLGKILKGERGPANGDERQALVKQYLAAQDGPLACERIVDVLEGMLKARPELPKPTFNRRTLGCGLANWRRFNRYIRNYLPGKHAPTEFHRHRYPGITLQELNMRISRLQQVIGDSSKLKTDQILDQIFVIGP
;
A
#
# COMPACT_ATOMS: atom_id res chain seq x y z
N CYS A 1 15.79 26.63 15.41
CA CYS A 1 14.81 25.70 16.00
C CYS A 1 13.59 26.49 16.45
N PHE A 2 12.39 26.00 16.13
CA PHE A 2 11.15 26.54 16.68
C PHE A 2 10.94 25.90 18.07
N ASP A 3 10.74 26.72 19.09
CA ASP A 3 10.48 26.25 20.45
C ASP A 3 8.99 25.91 20.64
N VAL A 4 8.69 24.97 21.55
CA VAL A 4 7.34 24.43 21.76
C VAL A 4 6.39 25.52 22.27
N ASP A 5 6.86 26.35 23.20
CA ASP A 5 6.05 27.44 23.76
C ASP A 5 5.68 28.47 22.68
N HIS A 6 6.64 28.76 21.78
CA HIS A 6 6.43 29.67 20.66
C HIS A 6 5.49 29.08 19.59
N LEU A 7 5.47 27.76 19.43
CA LEU A 7 4.53 27.06 18.56
C LEU A 7 3.11 27.11 19.13
N GLN A 8 2.94 26.85 20.43
CA GLN A 8 1.63 26.89 21.10
C GLN A 8 1.02 28.29 21.05
N GLU A 9 1.82 29.33 21.31
CA GLU A 9 1.37 30.71 21.21
C GLU A 9 0.94 31.06 19.78
N THR A 10 1.71 30.62 18.78
CA THR A 10 1.41 30.87 17.37
C THR A 10 0.13 30.16 16.93
N LEU A 11 -0.06 28.90 17.31
CA LEU A 11 -1.28 28.14 17.03
C LEU A 11 -2.50 28.77 17.73
N GLY A 12 -2.34 29.21 18.98
CA GLY A 12 -3.41 29.89 19.72
C GLY A 12 -3.89 31.16 19.02
N LYS A 13 -2.98 31.97 18.48
CA LYS A 13 -3.31 33.19 17.72
C LYS A 13 -3.98 32.88 16.37
N ILE A 14 -3.58 31.80 15.69
CA ILE A 14 -4.22 31.36 14.44
C ILE A 14 -5.65 30.88 14.71
N LEU A 15 -5.85 30.06 15.74
CA LEU A 15 -7.17 29.51 16.10
C LEU A 15 -8.16 30.59 16.54
N LYS A 16 -7.68 31.67 17.18
CA LYS A 16 -8.48 32.84 17.54
C LYS A 16 -8.76 33.78 16.36
N GLY A 17 -8.20 33.51 15.18
CA GLY A 17 -8.32 34.36 13.99
C GLY A 17 -7.51 35.66 14.07
N GLU A 18 -6.68 35.83 15.10
CA GLU A 18 -5.81 37.01 15.29
C GLU A 18 -4.63 37.03 14.31
N ARG A 19 -4.25 35.85 13.79
CA ARG A 19 -3.31 35.70 12.67
C ARG A 19 -4.03 35.17 11.44
N GLY A 20 -3.97 35.95 10.35
CA GLY A 20 -4.41 35.51 9.03
C GLY A 20 -3.52 34.40 8.44
N PRO A 21 -3.88 33.88 7.25
CA PRO A 21 -3.08 32.86 6.57
C PRO A 21 -1.63 33.31 6.40
N ALA A 22 -0.70 32.37 6.40
CA ALA A 22 0.72 32.62 6.18
C ALA A 22 0.98 33.02 4.72
N ASN A 23 0.53 34.21 4.34
CA ASN A 23 0.75 34.81 3.03
C ASN A 23 2.16 35.39 2.92
N GLY A 24 2.61 35.59 1.68
CA GLY A 24 3.89 36.20 1.34
C GLY A 24 4.47 35.61 0.07
N ASP A 25 4.95 36.49 -0.82
CA ASP A 25 5.44 36.12 -2.14
C ASP A 25 6.61 35.12 -2.07
N GLU A 26 7.47 35.21 -1.06
CA GLU A 26 8.57 34.27 -0.83
C GLU A 26 8.09 32.84 -0.53
N ARG A 27 7.04 32.70 0.31
CA ARG A 27 6.46 31.38 0.63
C ARG A 27 5.73 30.81 -0.57
N GLN A 28 5.03 31.67 -1.31
CA GLN A 28 4.37 31.25 -2.55
C GLN A 28 5.38 30.82 -3.61
N ALA A 29 6.53 31.49 -3.70
CA ALA A 29 7.64 31.09 -4.58
C ALA A 29 8.21 29.72 -4.18
N LEU A 30 8.44 29.47 -2.88
CA LEU A 30 8.88 28.16 -2.39
C LEU A 30 7.86 27.06 -2.69
N VAL A 31 6.58 27.32 -2.45
CA VAL A 31 5.50 26.37 -2.75
C VAL A 31 5.45 26.08 -4.26
N LYS A 32 5.53 27.11 -5.12
CA LYS A 32 5.62 26.96 -6.59
C LYS A 32 6.85 26.18 -7.06
N GLN A 33 7.99 26.34 -6.37
CA GLN A 33 9.21 25.63 -6.71
C GLN A 33 9.14 24.12 -6.42
N TYR A 34 8.51 23.74 -5.30
CA TYR A 34 8.53 22.34 -4.82
C TYR A 34 7.24 21.56 -5.09
N LEU A 35 6.09 22.21 -5.23
CA LEU A 35 4.83 21.56 -5.55
C LEU A 35 4.49 21.80 -7.02
N ALA A 36 4.61 20.74 -7.83
CA ALA A 36 4.12 20.72 -9.20
C ALA A 36 2.59 20.55 -9.24
N ALA A 37 1.96 21.00 -10.33
CA ALA A 37 0.53 20.83 -10.59
C ALA A 37 -0.37 21.41 -9.48
N GLN A 38 -0.05 22.61 -8.99
CA GLN A 38 -0.94 23.35 -8.08
C GLN A 38 -2.23 23.82 -8.78
N ASP A 39 -2.14 24.05 -10.09
CA ASP A 39 -3.26 24.37 -10.95
C ASP A 39 -3.42 23.28 -12.02
N GLY A 40 -4.65 22.85 -12.26
CA GLY A 40 -4.99 21.83 -13.26
C GLY A 40 -5.18 20.42 -12.68
N PRO A 41 -5.17 19.38 -13.55
CA PRO A 41 -5.55 18.03 -13.17
C PRO A 41 -4.53 17.41 -12.21
N LEU A 42 -5.06 16.64 -11.26
CA LEU A 42 -4.25 15.96 -10.25
C LEU A 42 -3.32 14.93 -10.90
N ALA A 43 -2.25 14.58 -10.21
CA ALA A 43 -1.31 13.55 -10.67
C ALA A 43 -2.03 12.23 -11.00
N CYS A 44 -3.02 11.83 -10.19
CA CYS A 44 -3.83 10.64 -10.43
C CYS A 44 -4.62 10.72 -11.72
N GLU A 45 -5.26 11.86 -12.01
CA GLU A 45 -6.05 12.08 -13.22
C GLU A 45 -5.15 12.01 -14.46
N ARG A 46 -3.99 12.67 -14.42
CA ARG A 46 -3.00 12.62 -15.50
C ARG A 46 -2.49 11.20 -15.77
N ILE A 47 -2.27 10.41 -14.73
CA ILE A 47 -1.87 9.00 -14.87
C ILE A 47 -3.00 8.20 -15.52
N VAL A 48 -4.24 8.41 -15.08
CA VAL A 48 -5.41 7.75 -15.65
C VAL A 48 -5.60 8.14 -17.12
N ASP A 49 -5.45 9.40 -17.48
CA ASP A 49 -5.56 9.87 -18.87
C ASP A 49 -4.51 9.21 -19.77
N VAL A 50 -3.27 9.06 -19.28
CA VAL A 50 -2.21 8.34 -20.01
C VAL A 50 -2.58 6.86 -20.17
N LEU A 51 -3.06 6.20 -19.10
CA LEU A 51 -3.48 4.81 -19.16
C LEU A 51 -4.67 4.62 -20.11
N GLU A 52 -5.64 5.54 -20.08
CA GLU A 52 -6.80 5.54 -20.97
C GLU A 52 -6.36 5.75 -22.43
N GLY A 53 -5.41 6.65 -22.67
CA GLY A 53 -4.78 6.83 -23.98
C GLY A 53 -4.09 5.55 -24.49
N MET A 54 -3.35 4.85 -23.61
CA MET A 54 -2.73 3.56 -23.95
C MET A 54 -3.77 2.47 -24.24
N LEU A 55 -4.87 2.43 -23.49
CA LEU A 55 -5.97 1.49 -23.71
C LEU A 55 -6.72 1.77 -25.01
N LYS A 56 -6.99 3.05 -25.33
CA LYS A 56 -7.64 3.49 -26.57
C LYS A 56 -6.77 3.24 -27.79
N ALA A 57 -5.47 3.54 -27.70
CA ALA A 57 -4.51 3.28 -28.76
C ALA A 57 -4.35 1.78 -29.05
N ARG A 58 -4.66 0.93 -28.06
CA ARG A 58 -4.61 -0.54 -28.08
C ARG A 58 -3.63 -1.08 -29.12
N PRO A 59 -2.33 -0.79 -28.99
CA PRO A 59 -1.36 -1.32 -29.94
C PRO A 59 -1.49 -2.83 -29.89
N GLU A 60 -1.83 -3.45 -31.02
CA GLU A 60 -1.75 -4.90 -31.14
C GLU A 60 -0.28 -5.27 -31.01
N LEU A 61 0.13 -5.56 -29.76
CA LEU A 61 1.48 -6.00 -29.49
C LEU A 61 1.65 -7.35 -30.21
N PRO A 62 2.56 -7.45 -31.19
CA PRO A 62 2.76 -8.70 -31.89
C PRO A 62 3.14 -9.74 -30.86
N LYS A 63 2.48 -10.90 -30.93
CA LYS A 63 2.79 -12.01 -30.01
C LYS A 63 4.28 -12.32 -30.13
N PRO A 64 4.98 -12.51 -29.00
CA PRO A 64 6.40 -12.84 -29.04
C PRO A 64 6.61 -14.12 -29.85
N THR A 65 7.70 -14.16 -30.62
CA THR A 65 8.10 -15.36 -31.37
C THR A 65 8.24 -16.56 -30.44
N PHE A 66 8.05 -17.77 -30.96
CA PHE A 66 8.04 -18.99 -30.15
C PHE A 66 9.32 -19.14 -29.29
N ASN A 67 10.50 -18.84 -29.87
CA ASN A 67 11.78 -18.89 -29.17
C ASN A 67 11.85 -17.87 -28.01
N ARG A 68 11.33 -16.65 -28.22
CA ARG A 68 11.25 -15.63 -27.16
C ARG A 68 10.33 -16.09 -26.03
N ARG A 69 9.24 -16.78 -26.36
CA ARG A 69 8.29 -17.32 -25.39
C ARG A 69 8.90 -18.46 -24.58
N THR A 70 9.56 -19.43 -25.22
CA THR A 70 10.22 -20.55 -24.53
C THR A 70 11.38 -20.07 -23.66
N LEU A 71 12.20 -19.13 -24.13
CA LEU A 71 13.24 -18.48 -23.32
C LEU A 71 12.65 -17.75 -22.12
N GLY A 72 11.57 -17.01 -22.31
CA GLY A 72 10.86 -16.32 -21.21
C GLY A 72 10.32 -17.30 -20.16
N CYS A 73 9.70 -18.39 -20.60
CA CYS A 73 9.26 -19.47 -19.72
C CYS A 73 10.44 -20.14 -18.98
N GLY A 74 11.53 -20.42 -19.68
CA GLY A 74 12.75 -20.98 -19.10
C GLY A 74 13.36 -20.08 -18.02
N LEU A 75 13.52 -18.79 -18.31
CA LEU A 75 14.01 -17.80 -17.36
C LEU A 75 13.08 -17.61 -16.15
N ALA A 76 11.76 -17.68 -16.35
CA ALA A 76 10.80 -17.63 -15.25
C ALA A 76 10.92 -18.86 -14.34
N ASN A 77 11.01 -20.05 -14.93
CA ASN A 77 11.20 -21.30 -14.20
C ASN A 77 12.54 -21.33 -13.48
N TRP A 78 13.62 -20.88 -14.13
CA TRP A 78 14.95 -20.74 -13.51
C TRP A 78 14.92 -19.81 -12.30
N ARG A 79 14.30 -18.63 -12.42
CA ARG A 79 14.13 -17.70 -11.27
C ARG A 79 13.34 -18.33 -10.13
N ARG A 80 12.26 -19.06 -10.44
CA ARG A 80 11.45 -19.77 -9.43
C ARG A 80 12.26 -20.86 -8.74
N PHE A 81 13.01 -21.65 -9.50
CA PHE A 81 13.88 -22.70 -8.99
C PHE A 81 15.00 -22.14 -8.12
N ASN A 82 15.72 -21.11 -8.59
CA ASN A 82 16.76 -20.46 -7.82
C ASN A 82 16.22 -19.87 -6.51
N ARG A 83 15.03 -19.22 -6.54
CA ARG A 83 14.37 -18.76 -5.32
C ARG A 83 14.06 -19.91 -4.36
N TYR A 84 13.57 -21.03 -4.88
CA TYR A 84 13.26 -22.23 -4.11
C TYR A 84 14.52 -22.79 -3.45
N ILE A 85 15.59 -23.05 -4.21
CA ILE A 85 16.88 -23.54 -3.68
C ILE A 85 17.43 -22.58 -2.64
N ARG A 86 17.39 -21.27 -2.93
CA ARG A 86 17.86 -20.25 -1.98
C ARG A 86 17.12 -20.35 -0.65
N ASN A 87 15.85 -20.76 -0.60
CA ASN A 87 15.10 -20.92 0.67
C ASN A 87 15.71 -21.95 1.62
N TYR A 88 16.55 -22.85 1.14
CA TYR A 88 17.21 -23.87 1.96
C TYR A 88 18.66 -23.51 2.31
N LEU A 89 19.20 -22.40 1.79
CA LEU A 89 20.55 -21.93 2.11
C LEU A 89 20.55 -21.08 3.39
N PRO A 90 21.51 -21.26 4.30
CA PRO A 90 21.66 -20.46 5.51
C PRO A 90 22.02 -19.00 5.18
N GLY A 91 21.73 -18.07 6.10
CA GLY A 91 22.12 -16.65 5.97
C GLY A 91 21.11 -15.72 5.31
N LYS A 92 19.82 -16.08 5.32
CA LYS A 92 18.75 -15.19 4.83
C LYS A 92 18.34 -14.16 5.87
N HIS A 93 18.06 -12.95 5.41
CA HIS A 93 17.47 -11.88 6.23
C HIS A 93 16.09 -12.27 6.81
N ALA A 94 15.32 -13.10 6.11
CA ALA A 94 13.98 -13.52 6.54
C ALA A 94 13.78 -15.03 6.33
N PRO A 95 14.32 -15.88 7.22
CA PRO A 95 14.04 -17.32 7.21
C PRO A 95 12.57 -17.58 7.55
N THR A 96 12.08 -18.78 7.20
CA THR A 96 10.71 -19.20 7.54
C THR A 96 10.43 -19.14 9.04
N GLU A 97 11.44 -19.39 9.88
CA GLU A 97 11.36 -19.24 11.34
C GLU A 97 11.09 -17.79 11.77
N PHE A 98 11.70 -16.81 11.09
CA PHE A 98 11.39 -15.40 11.32
C PHE A 98 9.94 -15.09 10.96
N HIS A 99 9.38 -15.70 9.92
CA HIS A 99 7.96 -15.53 9.63
C HIS A 99 7.06 -16.19 10.67
N ARG A 100 7.43 -17.37 11.20
CA ARG A 100 6.68 -18.06 12.26
C ARG A 100 6.64 -17.27 13.57
N HIS A 101 7.74 -16.61 13.96
CA HIS A 101 7.73 -15.77 15.17
C HIS A 101 6.88 -14.51 14.98
N ARG A 102 6.93 -13.88 13.80
CA ARG A 102 6.25 -12.61 13.52
C ARG A 102 4.76 -12.79 13.27
N TYR A 103 4.41 -13.91 12.66
CA TYR A 103 3.04 -14.30 12.32
C TYR A 103 2.78 -15.67 12.96
N PRO A 104 2.60 -15.71 14.29
CA PRO A 104 2.17 -16.93 14.95
C PRO A 104 0.82 -17.35 14.36
N GLY A 105 0.64 -18.65 14.13
CA GLY A 105 -0.61 -19.18 13.62
C GLY A 105 -1.78 -18.78 14.53
N ILE A 106 -2.93 -18.50 13.93
CA ILE A 106 -4.17 -18.19 14.64
C ILE A 106 -5.15 -19.33 14.40
N THR A 107 -5.90 -19.72 15.43
CA THR A 107 -6.95 -20.73 15.28
C THR A 107 -8.23 -20.10 14.72
N LEU A 108 -9.08 -20.90 14.07
CA LEU A 108 -10.38 -20.43 13.58
C LEU A 108 -11.24 -19.82 14.69
N GLN A 109 -11.20 -20.42 15.89
CA GLN A 109 -11.93 -19.93 17.06
C GLN A 109 -11.41 -18.56 17.52
N GLU A 110 -10.10 -18.38 17.57
CA GLU A 110 -9.50 -17.11 17.96
C GLU A 110 -9.79 -16.01 16.93
N LEU A 111 -9.78 -16.35 15.63
CA LEU A 111 -10.18 -15.43 14.57
C LEU A 111 -11.64 -14.99 14.75
N ASN A 112 -12.56 -15.93 14.97
CA ASN A 112 -13.98 -15.63 15.23
C ASN A 112 -14.15 -14.73 16.46
N MET A 113 -13.42 -15.02 17.54
CA MET A 113 -13.45 -14.18 18.76
C MET A 113 -13.00 -12.74 18.47
N ARG A 114 -11.94 -12.56 17.68
CA ARG A 114 -11.45 -11.22 17.28
C ARG A 114 -12.46 -10.50 16.40
N ILE A 115 -13.07 -11.19 15.44
CA ILE A 115 -14.15 -10.64 14.60
C ILE A 115 -15.30 -10.16 15.47
N SER A 116 -15.79 -10.99 16.41
CA SER A 116 -16.89 -10.61 17.32
C SER A 116 -16.55 -9.39 18.18
N ARG A 117 -15.31 -9.26 18.66
CA ARG A 117 -14.88 -8.06 19.41
C ARG A 117 -14.92 -6.80 18.56
N LEU A 118 -14.47 -6.87 17.31
CA LEU A 118 -14.51 -5.73 16.38
C LEU A 118 -15.95 -5.35 16.03
N GLN A 119 -16.80 -6.34 15.77
CA GLN A 119 -18.23 -6.16 15.52
C GLN A 119 -18.92 -5.45 16.69
N GLN A 120 -18.62 -5.86 17.93
CA GLN A 120 -19.15 -5.22 19.13
C GLN A 120 -18.73 -3.75 19.25
N VAL A 121 -17.48 -3.41 18.94
CA VAL A 121 -16.98 -2.01 19.01
C VAL A 121 -17.62 -1.12 17.93
N ILE A 122 -17.90 -1.68 16.75
CA ILE A 122 -18.47 -0.95 15.62
C ILE A 122 -20.01 -0.93 15.67
N GLY A 123 -20.64 -1.79 16.49
CA GLY A 123 -22.09 -1.96 16.53
C GLY A 123 -22.63 -2.77 15.35
N ASP A 124 -21.80 -3.58 14.70
CA ASP A 124 -22.19 -4.46 13.61
C ASP A 124 -22.70 -5.80 14.16
N SER A 125 -23.87 -6.24 13.70
CA SER A 125 -24.50 -7.51 14.09
C SER A 125 -24.58 -8.51 12.94
N SER A 126 -23.89 -8.24 11.82
CA SER A 126 -23.82 -9.13 10.68
C SER A 126 -23.28 -10.51 11.10
N LYS A 127 -23.96 -11.59 10.69
CA LYS A 127 -23.45 -12.94 10.91
C LYS A 127 -22.39 -13.20 9.84
N LEU A 128 -21.13 -13.23 10.25
CA LEU A 128 -20.02 -13.60 9.39
C LEU A 128 -19.69 -15.07 9.59
N LYS A 129 -19.52 -15.79 8.47
CA LYS A 129 -18.99 -17.14 8.44
C LYS A 129 -17.52 -17.10 8.14
N THR A 130 -16.76 -17.90 8.87
CA THR A 130 -15.31 -17.96 8.73
C THR A 130 -14.91 -19.41 8.54
N ASP A 131 -14.20 -19.68 7.44
CA ASP A 131 -13.69 -21.01 7.11
C ASP A 131 -12.17 -20.93 6.93
N GLN A 132 -11.46 -21.96 7.39
CA GLN A 132 -10.02 -22.07 7.22
C GLN A 132 -9.69 -22.83 5.93
N ILE A 133 -8.92 -22.22 5.03
CA ILE A 133 -8.47 -22.85 3.78
C ILE A 133 -7.06 -23.41 3.93
N LEU A 134 -6.17 -22.63 4.56
CA LEU A 134 -4.80 -23.03 4.85
C LEU A 134 -4.43 -22.60 6.27
N ASP A 135 -3.28 -23.06 6.76
CA ASP A 135 -2.80 -22.83 8.13
C ASP A 135 -2.99 -21.37 8.63
N GLN A 136 -2.72 -20.38 7.77
CA GLN A 136 -2.89 -18.95 8.08
C GLN A 136 -3.82 -18.20 7.13
N ILE A 137 -4.61 -18.91 6.31
CA ILE A 137 -5.50 -18.28 5.33
C ILE A 137 -6.94 -18.70 5.61
N PHE A 138 -7.76 -17.70 5.86
CA PHE A 138 -9.17 -17.83 6.18
C PHE A 138 -9.99 -17.09 5.14
N VAL A 139 -11.16 -17.61 4.83
CA VAL A 139 -12.18 -16.91 4.05
C VAL A 139 -13.28 -16.46 4.98
N ILE A 140 -13.66 -15.20 4.84
CA ILE A 140 -14.76 -14.58 5.57
C ILE A 140 -15.84 -14.29 4.53
N GLY A 141 -17.04 -14.79 4.78
CA GLY A 141 -18.23 -14.56 3.96
C GLY A 141 -19.45 -14.21 4.81
N PRO A 142 -20.54 -13.80 4.16
CA PRO A 142 -21.85 -13.67 4.81
C PRO A 142 -22.45 -15.04 5.20
#